data_AF-U7V9I5-F1
#
_entry.id   AF-U7V9I5-F1
#
_cell.length_a   1.000
_cell.length_b   1.000
_cell.length_c   1.000
_cell.angle_alpha   90.00
_cell.angle_beta   90.00
_cell.angle_gamma   90.00
#
_symmetry.space_group_name_H-M   'P 1'
#
loop_
_entity.id
_entity.type
_entity.pdbx_description
1 polymer ?
#
loop_
_entity_poly.entity_id
_entity_poly.type
_entity_poly.pdbx_seq_one_letter_code
_entity_poly.pdbx_strand_id
1 'polypeptide(L)'
;MSKRKTYDEEFKKTLVNLILNGQSLKEVSREYGVSSSNLILWRKKYSNINTQSDEVITLDDFRKLQKELAAAKEECAILKKALTIFAKN
;
A
#
# COMPACT_ATOMS: atom_id res chain seq x y z
N MET A 1 14.32 22.62 30.85
CA MET A 1 13.91 21.27 30.36
C MET A 1 12.96 21.45 29.19
N SER A 2 13.38 21.17 27.95
CA SER A 2 12.48 21.31 26.79
C SER A 2 11.40 20.23 26.82
N LYS A 3 10.12 20.62 26.85
CA LYS A 3 8.99 19.68 26.81
C LYS A 3 9.02 18.93 25.48
N ARG A 4 9.12 17.59 25.54
CA ARG A 4 9.00 16.75 24.34
C ARG A 4 7.56 16.84 23.85
N LYS A 5 7.35 17.33 22.62
CA LYS A 5 6.05 17.24 21.95
C LYS A 5 5.74 15.76 21.68
N THR A 6 4.74 15.23 22.36
CA THR A 6 4.18 13.91 22.07
C THR A 6 3.12 14.04 20.98
N TYR A 7 3.23 13.20 19.96
CA TYR A 7 2.23 13.08 18.90
C TYR A 7 1.52 11.75 19.06
N ASP A 8 0.23 11.74 18.76
CA ASP A 8 -0.57 10.52 18.76
C ASP A 8 -0.10 9.55 17.66
N GLU A 9 -0.27 8.24 17.86
CA GLU A 9 0.12 7.23 16.89
C GLU A 9 -0.72 7.30 15.61
N GLU A 10 -2.01 7.61 15.70
CA GLU A 10 -2.90 7.75 14.55
C GLU A 10 -2.50 8.96 13.70
N PHE A 11 -2.13 10.06 14.37
CA PHE A 11 -1.60 11.25 13.72
C PHE A 11 -0.30 10.97 12.96
N LYS A 12 0.64 10.26 13.57
CA LYS A 12 1.90 9.87 12.92
C LYS A 12 1.65 9.00 11.69
N LYS A 13 0.76 8.01 11.79
CA LYS A 13 0.40 7.13 10.67
C LYS A 13 -0.25 7.90 9.52
N THR A 14 -1.13 8.85 9.82
CA THR A 14 -1.78 9.71 8.82
C THR A 14 -0.74 10.48 8.01
N LEU A 15 0.18 11.16 8.68
CA LEU A 15 1.24 11.94 8.01
C LEU A 15 2.17 11.05 7.18
N VAL A 16 2.49 9.85 7.67
CA VAL A 16 3.29 8.89 6.90
C VAL A 16 2.56 8.43 5.66
N ASN A 17 1.26 8.14 5.75
CA ASN A 17 0.44 7.72 4.62
C ASN A 17 0.38 8.82 3.53
N LEU A 18 0.23 10.09 3.93
CA LEU A 18 0.30 11.23 3.02
C LEU A 18 1.63 11.29 2.26
N ILE A 19 2.74 11.06 2.96
CA ILE A 19 4.08 11.03 2.35
C ILE A 19 4.24 9.82 1.41
N LEU A 20 3.69 8.66 1.76
CA LEU A 20 3.69 7.46 0.91
C LEU A 20 2.81 7.64 -0.35
N ASN A 21 1.73 8.40 -0.25
CA ASN A 21 0.84 8.76 -1.36
C ASN A 21 1.40 9.87 -2.26
N GLY A 22 2.63 10.33 -2.02
CA GLY A 22 3.36 11.22 -2.92
C GLY A 22 3.50 12.67 -2.45
N GLN A 23 3.00 13.05 -1.27
CA GLN A 23 3.27 14.39 -0.73
C GLN A 23 4.73 14.54 -0.27
N SER A 24 5.30 15.73 -0.48
CA SER A 24 6.68 15.97 -0.06
C SER A 24 6.79 16.16 1.45
N LEU A 25 7.89 15.65 2.01
CA LEU A 25 8.25 15.83 3.43
C LEU A 25 8.24 17.31 3.86
N LYS A 26 8.63 18.22 2.96
CA LYS A 26 8.68 19.66 3.25
C LYS A 26 7.29 20.29 3.32
N GLU A 27 6.38 19.87 2.45
CA GLU A 27 4.99 20.35 2.46
C GLU A 27 4.27 19.86 3.72
N VAL A 28 4.36 18.57 4.02
CA VAL A 28 3.75 17.97 5.22
C VAL A 28 4.33 18.58 6.49
N SER A 29 5.64 18.85 6.52
CA SER A 29 6.31 19.54 7.63
C SER A 29 5.78 20.95 7.85
N ARG A 30 5.60 21.72 6.77
CA ARG A 30 5.10 23.09 6.81
C ARG A 30 3.62 23.16 7.19
N GLU A 31 2.80 22.29 6.63
CA GLU A 31 1.35 22.28 6.82
C GLU A 31 0.95 21.82 8.23
N TYR A 32 1.61 20.77 8.74
CA TYR A 32 1.28 20.17 10.03
C TYR A 32 2.20 20.62 11.18
N GLY A 33 3.17 21.51 10.90
CA GLY A 33 4.10 22.03 11.91
C GLY A 33 5.00 20.97 12.53
N VAL A 34 5.25 19.87 11.82
CA VAL A 34 6.06 18.74 12.29
C VAL A 34 7.45 18.82 11.67
N SER A 35 8.50 18.68 12.48
CA SER A 35 9.87 18.62 11.96
C SER A 35 10.04 17.49 10.92
N SER A 36 10.67 17.82 9.80
CA SER A 36 11.01 16.87 8.74
C SER A 36 11.81 15.68 9.25
N SER A 37 12.65 15.87 10.29
CA SER A 37 13.40 14.79 10.93
C SER A 37 12.49 13.77 11.61
N ASN A 38 11.41 14.22 12.26
CA ASN A 38 10.42 13.34 12.86
C ASN A 38 9.64 12.59 11.78
N LEU A 39 9.25 13.28 10.71
CA LEU A 39 8.54 12.64 9.58
C LEU A 39 9.40 11.55 8.93
N ILE A 40 10.72 11.78 8.76
CA ILE A 40 11.65 10.75 8.25
C ILE A 40 11.74 9.56 9.20
N LEU A 41 11.84 9.81 10.51
CA LEU A 41 11.89 8.76 11.53
C LEU A 41 10.60 7.94 11.54
N TRP A 42 9.44 8.59 11.51
CA TRP A 42 8.14 7.93 11.44
C TRP A 42 7.99 7.18 10.14
N ARG A 43 8.37 7.77 9.00
CA ARG A 43 8.34 7.05 7.72
C ARG A 43 9.13 5.76 7.80
N LYS A 44 10.36 5.78 8.34
CA LYS A 44 11.16 4.55 8.55
C LYS A 44 10.51 3.57 9.53
N LYS A 45 9.92 4.07 10.62
CA LYS A 45 9.28 3.24 11.65
C LYS A 45 8.02 2.56 11.12
N TYR A 46 7.16 3.28 10.42
CA TYR A 46 5.87 2.77 9.94
C TYR A 46 5.95 2.18 8.53
N SER A 47 6.97 2.48 7.71
CA SER A 47 7.23 1.74 6.47
C SER A 47 7.52 0.28 6.76
N ASN A 48 8.26 0.01 7.83
CA ASN A 48 8.60 -1.35 8.27
C ASN A 48 7.48 -2.04 9.05
N ILE A 49 6.39 -1.33 9.37
CA ILE A 49 5.23 -1.93 10.06
C ILE A 49 4.18 -2.41 9.04
N ASN A 50 4.27 -1.99 7.77
CA ASN A 50 3.44 -2.55 6.70
C ASN A 50 4.06 -3.81 6.05
N THR A 51 5.25 -4.22 6.47
CA THR A 51 5.79 -5.57 6.22
C THR A 51 5.31 -6.55 7.29
N GLN A 52 3.99 -6.62 7.53
CA GLN A 52 3.37 -7.92 7.83
C GLN A 52 3.28 -8.80 6.56
N SER A 53 3.72 -8.28 5.42
CA SER A 53 4.28 -9.05 4.31
C SER A 53 5.77 -8.73 4.21
N ASP A 54 6.61 -9.45 4.94
CA ASP A 54 8.05 -9.56 4.65
C ASP A 54 8.28 -10.39 3.36
N GLU A 55 7.39 -10.24 2.38
CA GLU A 55 7.58 -10.82 1.05
C GLU A 55 8.11 -9.67 0.19
N VAL A 56 9.43 -9.68 0.02
CA VAL A 56 10.05 -9.03 -1.13
C VAL A 56 9.40 -9.68 -2.35
N ILE A 57 8.37 -9.05 -2.92
CA ILE A 57 7.72 -9.55 -4.14
C ILE A 57 8.80 -9.54 -5.22
N THR A 58 9.32 -10.72 -5.52
CA THR A 58 10.36 -10.87 -6.53
C THR A 58 9.73 -10.90 -7.92
N LEU A 59 10.53 -10.69 -8.96
CA LEU A 59 10.07 -10.76 -10.35
C LEU A 59 9.43 -12.13 -10.67
N ASP A 60 9.85 -13.19 -9.97
CA ASP A 60 9.29 -14.54 -10.10
C ASP A 60 7.85 -14.62 -9.57
N ASP A 61 7.58 -14.01 -8.42
CA ASP A 61 6.25 -13.96 -7.81
C ASP A 61 5.27 -13.18 -8.69
N PHE A 62 5.73 -12.08 -9.30
CA PHE A 62 4.93 -11.32 -10.26
C PHE A 62 4.55 -12.16 -11.49
N ARG A 63 5.48 -12.96 -12.02
CA ARG A 63 5.22 -13.85 -13.16
C ARG A 63 4.23 -14.97 -12.80
N LYS A 64 4.35 -15.56 -11.60
CA LYS A 64 3.41 -16.57 -11.10
C LYS A 64 2.01 -15.99 -10.97
N LEU A 65 1.87 -14.84 -10.31
CA LEU A 65 0.59 -14.14 -10.18
C LEU A 65 -0.01 -13.76 -11.54
N GLN A 66 0.80 -13.31 -12.48
CA GLN A 66 0.34 -13.00 -13.83
C GLN A 66 -0.19 -14.24 -14.55
N LYS A 67 0.45 -15.40 -14.37
CA LYS A 67 0.02 -16.68 -14.93
C LYS A 67 -1.29 -17.17 -14.30
N GLU A 68 -1.41 -17.09 -12.97
CA GLU A 68 -2.64 -17.43 -12.25
C GLU A 68 -3.81 -16.54 -12.67
N LEU A 69 -3.57 -15.24 -12.80
CA LEU A 69 -4.57 -14.29 -13.27
C LEU A 69 -5.03 -14.60 -14.71
N ALA A 70 -4.10 -15.02 -15.58
CA ALA A 70 -4.43 -15.42 -16.94
C ALA A 70 -5.30 -16.69 -16.98
N ALA A 71 -4.93 -17.70 -16.19
CA ALA A 71 -5.70 -18.95 -16.10
C ALA A 71 -7.11 -18.71 -15.54
N ALA A 72 -7.24 -17.92 -14.47
CA ALA A 72 -8.55 -17.59 -13.89
C ALA A 72 -9.45 -16.81 -14.86
N LYS A 73 -8.88 -15.91 -15.68
CA LYS A 73 -9.61 -15.19 -16.73
C LYS A 73 -10.10 -16.13 -17.83
N GLU A 74 -9.29 -17.12 -18.21
CA GLU A 74 -9.68 -18.12 -19.21
C GLU A 74 -10.82 -19.00 -18.69
N GLU A 75 -10.75 -19.48 -17.45
CA GLU A 75 -11.83 -20.23 -16.82
C GLU A 75 -13.12 -19.41 -16.78
N CYS A 76 -13.04 -18.15 -16.33
CA CYS A 76 -14.17 -17.23 -16.35
C CYS A 76 -14.76 -17.05 -17.76
N ALA A 77 -13.92 -17.02 -18.81
CA ALA A 77 -14.38 -16.90 -20.18
C ALA A 77 -15.12 -18.17 -20.66
N ILE A 78 -14.62 -19.36 -20.30
CA ILE A 78 -15.27 -20.64 -20.61
C ILE A 78 -16.62 -20.73 -19.90
N LEU A 79 -16.66 -20.41 -18.60
CA LEU A 79 -17.89 -20.41 -17.81
C LEU A 79 -18.93 -19.43 -18.38
N LYS A 80 -18.51 -18.22 -18.78
CA LYS A 80 -19.42 -17.26 -19.44
C LYS A 80 -19.96 -17.77 -20.78
N LYS A 81 -19.12 -18.43 -21.59
CA LYS A 81 -19.56 -19.06 -22.85
C LYS A 81 -20.56 -20.18 -22.57
N ALA A 82 -20.29 -21.05 -21.61
CA ALA A 82 -21.22 -22.11 -21.21
C ALA A 82 -22.55 -21.55 -20.73
N LEU A 83 -22.54 -20.56 -19.83
CA LEU A 83 -23.75 -19.86 -19.39
C LEU A 83 -24.55 -19.27 -20.55
N THR A 84 -23.87 -18.66 -21.53
CA THR A 84 -24.54 -18.09 -22.72
C THR A 84 -25.20 -19.17 -23.57
N ILE A 85 -24.59 -20.36 -23.68
CA ILE A 85 -25.17 -21.51 -24.38
C ILE A 85 -26.39 -22.02 -23.62
N PHE A 86 -26.28 -22.19 -22.29
CA PHE A 86 -27.39 -22.63 -21.45
C PHE A 86 -28.56 -21.66 -21.42
N ALA A 87 -28.31 -20.35 -21.48
CA ALA A 87 -29.36 -19.33 -21.50
C ALA A 87 -30.03 -19.14 -22.88
N LYS A 88 -29.46 -19.71 -23.94
CA LYS A 88 -30.02 -19.67 -25.30
C LYS A 88 -30.84 -20.91 -25.68
N ASN A 89 -30.76 -21.98 -24.88
CA ASN A 89 -31.69 -23.12 -24.91
C ASN A 89 -32.85 -22.89 -23.94
#